data_AF-A0A4Q4W2F1-F1
#
_entry.id   AF-A0A4Q4W2F1-F1
#
_cell.length_a   1.000
_cell.length_b   1.000
_cell.length_c   1.000
_cell.angle_alpha   90.00
_cell.angle_beta   90.00
_cell.angle_gamma   90.00
#
_symmetry.space_group_name_H-M   'P 1'
#
loop_
_entity.id
_entity.type
_entity.pdbx_description
1 polymer ?
#
loop_
_entity_poly.entity_id
_entity_poly.type
_entity_poly.pdbx_seq_one_letter_code
_entity_poly.pdbx_strand_id
1 'polypeptide(L)'
;MADRPSFEQSKPSAPAKLTLEAWSQGFMVGALIIMCGITLANMRRGILLHKLVLIELVLAVPNGFFVFFDPPAWGWYLSSTVVPLIASWTLHNVIAWMKNKPFLGHRGNLIYIGSVLLVQPYWVLEIYANFAYFNGHDSRLFVLTRPYEAIFRDPWWIFTIVNLFWNIKFRYELGFVEIVQASPRFGILLLCMSLSVICIIVDLLSVTPVIPIGVINPFWKFAFIFKCFTDSIILDDFKAALDKLSQHRMSQILPPRWLVTVLWDLIG
;
A
#
# COMPACT_ATOMS: atom_id res chain seq x y z
N MET A 1 -30.65 -37.47 -12.68
CA MET A 1 -29.88 -36.45 -13.41
C MET A 1 -30.46 -35.11 -13.01
N ALA A 2 -29.85 -34.46 -12.02
CA ALA A 2 -30.25 -33.13 -11.59
C ALA A 2 -29.30 -32.14 -12.25
N ASP A 3 -29.87 -31.18 -12.99
CA ASP A 3 -29.15 -30.09 -13.63
C ASP A 3 -28.23 -29.40 -12.62
N ARG A 4 -26.93 -29.47 -12.89
CA ARG A 4 -25.96 -28.60 -12.23
C ARG A 4 -26.23 -27.19 -12.76
N PRO A 5 -26.55 -26.20 -11.91
CA PRO A 5 -26.64 -24.83 -12.39
C PRO A 5 -25.30 -24.45 -13.02
N SER A 6 -25.35 -24.04 -14.29
CA SER A 6 -24.22 -23.46 -15.02
C SER A 6 -23.87 -22.12 -14.39
N PHE A 7 -23.13 -22.17 -13.28
CA PHE A 7 -22.74 -20.98 -12.52
C PHE A 7 -21.83 -20.09 -13.37
N GLU A 8 -22.00 -18.78 -13.23
CA GLU A 8 -21.15 -17.69 -13.70
C GLU A 8 -19.69 -17.81 -13.17
N GLN A 9 -18.96 -18.86 -13.56
CA GLN A 9 -17.54 -19.13 -13.22
C GLN A 9 -16.61 -18.75 -14.37
N SER A 10 -17.04 -17.83 -15.23
CA SER A 10 -16.33 -17.41 -16.43
C SER A 10 -15.87 -15.95 -16.31
N LYS A 11 -14.84 -15.60 -17.08
CA LYS A 11 -14.39 -14.22 -17.31
C LYS A 11 -15.61 -13.28 -17.43
N PRO A 12 -15.63 -12.11 -16.76
CA PRO A 12 -16.77 -11.21 -16.80
C PRO A 12 -17.20 -10.90 -18.23
N SER A 13 -18.40 -11.34 -18.61
CA SER A 13 -18.93 -11.19 -19.98
C SER A 13 -19.86 -9.98 -20.13
N ALA A 14 -20.48 -9.54 -19.03
CA ALA A 14 -21.32 -8.35 -19.03
C ALA A 14 -20.46 -7.10 -19.35
N PRO A 15 -20.83 -6.27 -20.34
CA PRO A 15 -19.99 -5.15 -20.80
C PRO A 15 -19.58 -4.20 -19.68
N ALA A 16 -20.50 -3.87 -18.76
CA ALA A 16 -20.21 -3.00 -17.63
C ALA A 16 -19.16 -3.58 -16.67
N LYS A 17 -19.29 -4.88 -16.32
CA LYS A 17 -18.34 -5.59 -15.45
C LYS A 17 -16.97 -5.70 -16.09
N LEU A 18 -16.92 -6.07 -17.38
CA LEU A 18 -15.68 -6.17 -18.14
C LEU A 18 -14.99 -4.81 -18.28
N THR A 19 -15.74 -3.75 -18.55
CA THR A 19 -15.21 -2.39 -18.71
C THR A 19 -14.60 -1.90 -17.41
N LEU A 20 -15.29 -2.08 -16.28
CA LEU A 20 -14.80 -1.69 -14.97
C LEU A 20 -13.53 -2.45 -14.58
N GLU A 21 -13.51 -3.76 -14.82
CA GLU A 21 -12.33 -4.59 -14.53
C GLU A 21 -11.15 -4.20 -15.42
N ALA A 22 -11.34 -4.11 -16.73
CA ALA A 22 -10.30 -3.72 -17.68
C ALA A 22 -9.73 -2.33 -17.39
N TRP A 23 -10.59 -1.34 -17.13
CA TRP A 23 -10.18 0.03 -16.81
C TRP A 23 -9.36 0.08 -15.51
N SER A 24 -9.86 -0.55 -14.45
CA SER A 24 -9.18 -0.51 -13.15
C SER A 24 -7.86 -1.30 -13.16
N GLN A 25 -7.78 -2.39 -13.92
CA GLN A 25 -6.51 -3.10 -14.16
C GLN A 25 -5.52 -2.26 -14.96
N GLY A 26 -5.97 -1.63 -16.05
CA GLY A 26 -5.14 -0.75 -16.86
C GLY A 26 -4.60 0.44 -16.08
N PHE A 27 -5.41 1.05 -15.22
CA PHE A 27 -4.98 2.11 -14.31
C PHE A 27 -3.91 1.64 -13.33
N MET A 28 -4.11 0.46 -12.71
CA MET A 28 -3.14 -0.13 -11.78
C MET A 28 -1.81 -0.42 -12.46
N VAL A 29 -1.82 -1.16 -13.58
CA VAL A 29 -0.60 -1.51 -14.32
C VAL A 29 0.12 -0.26 -14.81
N GLY A 30 -0.61 0.70 -15.39
CA GLY A 30 -0.03 1.96 -15.86
C GLY A 30 0.66 2.74 -14.74
N ALA A 31 0.01 2.86 -13.57
CA ALA A 31 0.59 3.54 -12.42
C ALA A 31 1.86 2.82 -11.92
N LEU A 32 1.83 1.48 -11.79
CA LEU A 32 2.98 0.69 -11.35
C LEU A 32 4.17 0.83 -12.30
N ILE A 33 3.95 0.81 -13.62
CA ILE A 33 5.02 0.99 -14.62
C ILE A 33 5.66 2.38 -14.50
N ILE A 34 4.85 3.43 -14.36
CA ILE A 34 5.38 4.79 -14.17
C ILE A 34 6.19 4.88 -12.87
N MET A 35 5.69 4.30 -11.78
CA MET A 35 6.41 4.27 -10.49
C MET A 35 7.70 3.44 -10.56
N CYS A 36 7.74 2.35 -11.34
CA CYS A 36 8.97 1.62 -11.63
C CYS A 36 9.99 2.54 -12.30
N GLY A 37 9.56 3.31 -13.32
CA GLY A 37 10.42 4.27 -14.01
C GLY A 37 10.98 5.34 -13.07
N ILE A 38 10.14 5.93 -12.21
CA ILE A 38 10.56 6.92 -11.20
C ILE A 38 11.55 6.28 -10.22
N THR A 39 11.23 5.10 -9.68
CA THR A 39 12.08 4.37 -8.71
C THR A 39 13.45 4.04 -9.30
N LEU A 40 13.49 3.63 -10.58
CA LEU A 40 14.73 3.36 -11.31
C LEU A 40 15.56 4.64 -11.52
N ALA A 41 14.92 5.72 -11.97
CA ALA A 41 15.58 7.01 -12.20
C ALA A 41 16.20 7.58 -10.92
N ASN A 42 15.54 7.39 -9.78
CA ASN A 42 15.98 7.90 -8.48
C ASN A 42 16.77 6.86 -7.66
N MET A 43 17.13 5.71 -8.24
CA MET A 43 17.81 4.64 -7.52
C MET A 43 19.25 5.04 -7.15
N ARG A 44 19.56 5.10 -5.85
CA ARG A 44 20.92 5.32 -5.36
C ARG A 44 21.64 3.99 -5.10
N ARG A 45 22.91 3.92 -5.50
CA ARG A 45 23.73 2.72 -5.30
C ARG A 45 23.90 2.44 -3.80
N GLY A 46 23.63 1.20 -3.38
CA GLY A 46 23.81 0.73 -2.00
C GLY A 46 22.59 0.88 -1.09
N ILE A 47 21.50 1.52 -1.54
CA ILE A 47 20.27 1.63 -0.73
C ILE A 47 19.36 0.43 -1.02
N LEU A 48 19.20 -0.46 -0.04
CA LEU A 48 18.34 -1.66 -0.16
C LEU A 48 16.87 -1.29 -0.38
N LEU A 49 16.37 -0.24 0.28
CA LEU A 49 14.97 0.17 0.23
C LEU A 49 14.47 0.40 -1.21
N HIS A 50 15.29 1.05 -2.06
CA HIS A 50 14.89 1.35 -3.45
C HIS A 50 14.76 0.07 -4.27
N LYS A 51 15.62 -0.92 -4.02
CA LYS A 51 15.56 -2.22 -4.68
C LYS A 51 14.32 -2.99 -4.27
N LEU A 52 13.96 -2.95 -2.98
CA LEU A 52 12.76 -3.63 -2.48
C LEU A 52 11.48 -3.00 -3.04
N VAL A 53 11.39 -1.66 -3.07
CA VAL A 53 10.26 -0.95 -3.69
C VAL A 53 10.15 -1.30 -5.17
N LEU A 54 11.26 -1.37 -5.91
CA LEU A 54 11.22 -1.79 -7.31
C LEU A 54 10.72 -3.24 -7.46
N ILE A 55 11.19 -4.16 -6.63
CA ILE A 55 10.76 -5.57 -6.66
C ILE A 55 9.26 -5.68 -6.33
N GLU A 56 8.77 -4.94 -5.34
CA GLU A 56 7.36 -4.87 -4.98
C GLU A 56 6.50 -4.48 -6.18
N LEU A 57 6.87 -3.41 -6.88
CA LEU A 57 6.16 -2.93 -8.07
C LEU A 57 6.18 -3.99 -9.19
N VAL A 58 7.35 -4.56 -9.49
CA VAL A 58 7.52 -5.55 -10.56
C VAL A 58 6.74 -6.82 -10.28
N LEU A 59 6.66 -7.27 -9.03
CA LEU A 59 5.90 -8.48 -8.65
C LEU A 59 4.38 -8.31 -8.84
N ALA A 60 3.85 -7.09 -8.67
CA ALA A 60 2.41 -6.86 -8.82
C ALA A 60 1.95 -6.70 -10.29
N VAL A 61 2.83 -6.20 -11.17
CA VAL A 61 2.50 -5.89 -12.58
C VAL A 61 1.89 -7.08 -13.35
N PRO A 62 2.44 -8.33 -13.29
CA PRO A 62 1.90 -9.46 -14.05
C PRO A 62 0.43 -9.74 -13.81
N ASN A 63 -0.06 -9.55 -12.58
CA ASN A 63 -1.45 -9.84 -12.25
C ASN A 63 -2.42 -8.95 -13.02
N GLY A 64 -2.08 -7.70 -13.34
CA GLY A 64 -3.02 -6.82 -14.03
C GLY A 64 -3.32 -7.18 -15.49
N PHE A 65 -2.66 -8.19 -16.06
CA PHE A 65 -2.84 -8.61 -17.45
C PHE A 65 -3.85 -9.75 -17.64
N PHE A 66 -4.42 -10.33 -16.57
CA PHE A 66 -5.27 -11.53 -16.71
C PHE A 66 -6.48 -11.31 -17.63
N VAL A 67 -7.00 -10.08 -17.74
CA VAL A 67 -8.18 -9.74 -18.54
C VAL A 67 -7.97 -9.99 -20.03
N PHE A 68 -6.72 -10.01 -20.51
CA PHE A 68 -6.38 -10.24 -21.92
C PHE A 68 -6.60 -11.68 -22.39
N PHE A 69 -6.64 -12.64 -21.47
CA PHE A 69 -6.79 -14.04 -21.82
C PHE A 69 -8.26 -14.45 -21.80
N ASP A 70 -8.60 -15.46 -22.61
CA ASP A 70 -9.91 -16.11 -22.57
C ASP A 70 -9.82 -17.44 -21.80
N PRO A 71 -10.94 -17.94 -21.26
CA PRO A 71 -10.96 -19.26 -20.62
C PRO A 71 -10.49 -20.37 -21.58
N PRO A 72 -9.71 -21.37 -21.12
CA PRO A 72 -9.28 -21.60 -19.73
C PRO A 72 -8.03 -20.82 -19.31
N ALA A 73 -7.27 -20.24 -20.24
CA ALA A 73 -6.01 -19.54 -19.95
C ALA A 73 -6.21 -18.37 -18.97
N TRP A 74 -7.36 -17.71 -19.01
CA TRP A 74 -7.77 -16.69 -18.06
C TRP A 74 -7.63 -17.11 -16.59
N GLY A 75 -8.20 -18.26 -16.21
CA GLY A 75 -8.19 -18.74 -14.83
C GLY A 75 -6.78 -19.13 -14.37
N TRP A 76 -6.03 -19.84 -15.22
CA TRP A 76 -4.65 -20.23 -14.93
C TRP A 76 -3.71 -19.02 -14.80
N TYR A 77 -3.84 -18.03 -15.68
CA TYR A 77 -3.02 -16.83 -15.63
C TYR A 77 -3.36 -15.99 -14.38
N LEU A 78 -4.65 -15.78 -14.08
CA LEU A 78 -5.09 -15.07 -12.88
C LEU A 78 -4.53 -15.73 -11.61
N SER A 79 -4.69 -17.04 -11.48
CA SER A 79 -4.27 -17.76 -10.26
C SER A 79 -2.75 -17.88 -10.14
N SER A 80 -2.01 -18.05 -11.24
CA SER A 80 -0.54 -18.09 -11.17
C SER A 80 0.06 -16.71 -10.84
N THR A 81 -0.52 -15.63 -11.36
CA THR A 81 -0.06 -14.26 -11.11
C THR A 81 -0.54 -13.68 -9.78
N VAL A 82 -1.49 -14.33 -9.08
CA VAL A 82 -1.87 -13.93 -7.72
C VAL A 82 -0.72 -14.18 -6.72
N VAL A 83 0.12 -15.19 -6.99
CA VAL A 83 1.28 -15.53 -6.14
C VAL A 83 2.27 -14.36 -6.05
N PRO A 84 2.79 -13.80 -7.16
CA PRO A 84 3.67 -12.64 -7.08
C PRO A 84 2.93 -11.37 -6.58
N LEU A 85 1.63 -11.22 -6.82
CA LEU A 85 0.85 -10.11 -6.23
C LEU A 85 0.84 -10.18 -4.69
N ILE A 86 0.58 -11.35 -4.12
CA ILE A 86 0.61 -11.57 -2.67
C ILE A 86 2.03 -11.39 -2.11
N ALA A 87 3.04 -11.83 -2.86
CA ALA A 87 4.44 -11.57 -2.50
C ALA A 87 4.74 -10.06 -2.49
N SER A 88 4.18 -9.28 -3.42
CA SER A 88 4.24 -7.82 -3.44
C SER A 88 3.59 -7.22 -2.19
N TRP A 89 2.37 -7.66 -1.81
CA TRP A 89 1.71 -7.20 -0.58
C TRP A 89 2.51 -7.52 0.69
N THR A 90 3.11 -8.70 0.76
CA THR A 90 4.00 -9.06 1.88
C THR A 90 5.23 -8.17 1.90
N LEU A 91 5.83 -7.91 0.73
CA LEU A 91 7.01 -7.05 0.61
C LEU A 91 6.70 -5.60 0.99
N HIS A 92 5.53 -5.08 0.60
CA HIS A 92 5.03 -3.77 1.03
C HIS A 92 5.02 -3.65 2.56
N ASN A 93 4.50 -4.66 3.27
CA ASN A 93 4.48 -4.68 4.73
C ASN A 93 5.90 -4.71 5.33
N VAL A 94 6.85 -5.37 4.68
CA VAL A 94 8.28 -5.35 5.07
C VAL A 94 8.92 -3.98 4.81
N ILE A 95 8.57 -3.31 3.71
CA ILE A 95 9.04 -1.94 3.40
C ILE A 95 8.50 -0.96 4.44
N ALA A 96 7.21 -1.05 4.77
CA ALA A 96 6.57 -0.26 5.81
C ALA A 96 7.22 -0.51 7.19
N TRP A 97 7.56 -1.76 7.50
CA TRP A 97 8.33 -2.11 8.69
C TRP A 97 9.70 -1.42 8.71
N MET A 98 10.49 -1.51 7.64
CA MET A 98 11.81 -0.89 7.54
C MET A 98 11.76 0.62 7.75
N LYS A 99 10.70 1.27 7.24
CA LYS A 99 10.46 2.71 7.41
C LYS A 99 10.07 3.09 8.83
N ASN A 100 9.27 2.24 9.49
CA ASN A 100 8.87 2.48 10.88
C ASN A 100 9.92 2.07 11.91
N LYS A 101 10.84 1.17 11.55
CA LYS A 101 11.84 0.58 12.45
C LYS A 101 12.56 1.61 13.35
N PRO A 102 12.97 2.80 12.88
CA PRO A 102 13.62 3.81 13.75
C PRO A 102 12.71 4.36 14.85
N PHE A 103 11.39 4.29 14.69
CA PHE A 103 10.40 4.78 15.64
C PHE A 103 9.93 3.69 16.61
N LEU A 104 10.25 2.42 16.36
CA LEU A 104 9.82 1.28 17.16
C LEU A 104 10.90 0.82 18.14
N GLY A 105 10.51 0.53 19.38
CA GLY A 105 11.38 -0.17 20.34
C GLY A 105 11.60 -1.64 19.97
N HIS A 106 12.56 -2.31 20.62
CA HIS A 106 12.94 -3.70 20.29
C HIS A 106 11.76 -4.68 20.29
N ARG A 107 10.87 -4.60 21.28
CA ARG A 107 9.66 -5.45 21.35
C ARG A 107 8.67 -5.16 20.22
N GLY A 108 8.41 -3.88 19.94
CA GLY A 108 7.51 -3.48 18.85
C GLY A 108 8.02 -3.92 17.48
N ASN A 109 9.34 -3.86 17.28
CA ASN A 109 10.01 -4.34 16.09
C ASN A 109 9.80 -5.86 15.86
N LEU A 110 9.92 -6.67 16.91
CA LEU A 110 9.68 -8.12 16.86
C LEU A 110 8.21 -8.46 16.63
N ILE A 111 7.28 -7.76 17.29
CA ILE A 111 5.84 -7.96 17.12
C ILE A 111 5.41 -7.61 15.69
N TYR A 112 5.91 -6.50 15.14
CA TYR A 112 5.58 -6.08 13.78
C TYR A 112 5.99 -7.17 12.77
N ILE A 113 7.26 -7.56 12.74
CA ILE A 113 7.72 -8.53 11.75
C ILE A 113 7.17 -9.94 12.03
N GLY A 114 7.03 -10.32 13.30
CA GLY A 114 6.44 -11.59 13.71
C GLY A 114 4.99 -11.73 13.21
N SER A 115 4.19 -10.67 13.32
CA SER A 115 2.83 -10.68 12.78
C SER A 115 2.79 -10.79 11.24
N VAL A 116 3.71 -10.14 10.50
CA VAL A 116 3.83 -10.31 9.03
C VAL A 116 4.17 -11.76 8.64
N LEU A 117 4.91 -12.49 9.47
CA LEU A 117 5.20 -13.91 9.25
C LEU A 117 4.01 -14.80 9.59
N LEU A 118 3.26 -14.48 10.63
CA LEU A 118 2.10 -15.26 11.07
C LEU A 118 0.94 -15.26 10.07
N VAL A 119 0.88 -14.28 9.14
CA VAL A 119 -0.17 -14.24 8.12
C VAL A 119 0.12 -15.12 6.89
N GLN A 120 1.36 -15.60 6.72
CA GLN A 120 1.72 -16.41 5.54
C GLN A 120 0.85 -17.67 5.33
N PRO A 121 0.44 -18.43 6.37
CA PRO A 121 -0.49 -19.55 6.21
C PRO A 121 -1.85 -19.16 5.61
N TYR A 122 -2.38 -17.98 5.98
CA TYR A 122 -3.61 -17.46 5.37
C TYR A 122 -3.42 -17.19 3.88
N TRP A 123 -2.28 -16.61 3.50
CA TRP A 123 -1.98 -16.34 2.08
C TRP A 123 -1.84 -17.61 1.23
N VAL A 124 -1.26 -18.67 1.79
CA VAL A 124 -1.20 -19.98 1.12
C VAL A 124 -2.61 -20.55 0.90
N LEU A 125 -3.48 -20.44 1.90
CA LEU A 125 -4.88 -20.86 1.79
C LEU A 125 -5.61 -20.04 0.71
N GLU A 126 -5.42 -18.73 0.69
CA GLU A 126 -6.09 -17.82 -0.25
C GLU A 126 -5.63 -18.06 -1.71
N ILE A 127 -4.35 -18.36 -1.94
CA ILE A 127 -3.83 -18.76 -3.26
C ILE A 127 -4.55 -20.02 -3.76
N TYR A 128 -4.68 -21.03 -2.90
CA TYR A 128 -5.39 -22.27 -3.25
C TYR A 128 -6.89 -22.00 -3.49
N ALA A 129 -7.53 -21.21 -2.63
CA ALA A 129 -8.93 -20.86 -2.75
C ALA A 129 -9.21 -20.10 -4.07
N ASN A 130 -8.33 -19.15 -4.43
CA ASN A 130 -8.39 -18.44 -5.70
C ASN A 130 -8.28 -19.41 -6.89
N PHE A 131 -7.30 -20.30 -6.88
CA PHE A 131 -7.13 -21.31 -7.92
C PHE A 131 -8.37 -22.20 -8.06
N ALA A 132 -8.89 -22.72 -6.95
CA ALA A 132 -10.06 -23.59 -6.94
C ALA A 132 -11.32 -22.88 -7.43
N TYR A 133 -11.48 -21.59 -7.09
CA TYR A 133 -12.63 -20.77 -7.50
C TYR A 133 -12.61 -20.47 -9.00
N PHE A 134 -11.49 -19.98 -9.54
CA PHE A 134 -11.39 -19.52 -10.92
C PHE A 134 -11.15 -20.64 -11.95
N ASN A 135 -10.88 -21.87 -11.50
CA ASN A 135 -10.75 -23.06 -12.35
C ASN A 135 -11.87 -24.08 -12.14
N GLY A 136 -12.95 -23.71 -11.44
CA GLY A 136 -14.19 -24.51 -11.37
C GLY A 136 -14.13 -25.74 -10.46
N HIS A 137 -13.22 -25.78 -9.49
CA HIS A 137 -13.08 -26.91 -8.55
C HIS A 137 -13.94 -26.75 -7.28
N ASP A 138 -13.86 -25.61 -6.59
CA ASP A 138 -14.63 -25.32 -5.37
C ASP A 138 -14.80 -23.81 -5.20
N SER A 139 -16.05 -23.35 -5.09
CA SER A 139 -16.37 -21.93 -4.91
C SER A 139 -16.54 -21.53 -3.44
N ARG A 140 -16.74 -22.49 -2.53
CA ARG A 140 -17.11 -22.20 -1.15
C ARG A 140 -15.96 -21.59 -0.36
N LEU A 141 -14.75 -22.13 -0.54
CA LEU A 141 -13.59 -21.71 0.23
C LEU A 141 -13.27 -20.22 0.00
N PHE A 142 -13.19 -19.80 -1.27
CA PHE A 142 -12.89 -18.41 -1.63
C PHE A 142 -13.95 -17.42 -1.12
N VAL A 143 -15.23 -17.76 -1.24
CA VAL A 143 -16.31 -16.88 -0.74
C VAL A 143 -16.25 -16.74 0.79
N LEU A 144 -15.86 -17.80 1.50
CA LEU A 144 -15.74 -17.78 2.97
C LEU A 144 -14.50 -17.02 3.46
N THR A 145 -13.36 -17.12 2.76
CA THR A 145 -12.09 -16.52 3.20
C THR A 145 -11.92 -15.07 2.77
N ARG A 146 -12.60 -14.64 1.71
CA ARG A 146 -12.49 -13.30 1.12
C ARG A 146 -12.77 -12.13 2.08
N PRO A 147 -13.77 -12.16 2.99
CA PRO A 147 -13.99 -11.07 3.95
C PRO A 147 -12.80 -10.83 4.89
N TYR A 148 -11.93 -11.83 5.08
CA TYR A 148 -10.75 -11.72 5.93
C TYR A 148 -9.54 -11.13 5.20
N GLU A 149 -9.58 -11.00 3.87
CA GLU A 149 -8.45 -10.56 3.05
C GLU A 149 -7.90 -9.21 3.50
N ALA A 150 -8.78 -8.22 3.68
CA ALA A 150 -8.38 -6.88 4.13
C ALA A 150 -7.72 -6.92 5.54
N ILE A 151 -8.21 -7.77 6.44
CA ILE A 151 -7.64 -7.93 7.79
C ILE A 151 -6.26 -8.57 7.73
N PHE A 152 -6.00 -9.46 6.78
CA PHE A 152 -4.69 -10.10 6.62
C PHE A 152 -3.73 -9.33 5.70
N ARG A 153 -4.22 -8.30 5.01
CA ARG A 153 -3.43 -7.46 4.09
C ARG A 153 -3.00 -6.14 4.70
N ASP A 154 -3.93 -5.44 5.36
CA ASP A 154 -3.83 -4.00 5.62
C ASP A 154 -3.44 -3.53 7.04
N PRO A 155 -3.46 -4.32 8.14
CA PRO A 155 -3.22 -3.80 9.49
C PRO A 155 -1.88 -3.07 9.68
N TRP A 156 -0.81 -3.57 9.08
CA TRP A 156 0.53 -2.98 9.17
C TRP A 156 0.60 -1.60 8.51
N TRP A 157 -0.15 -1.43 7.42
CA TRP A 157 -0.27 -0.15 6.75
C TRP A 157 -1.06 0.85 7.60
N ILE A 158 -2.18 0.44 8.17
CA ILE A 158 -2.96 1.27 9.10
C ILE A 158 -2.10 1.70 10.30
N PHE A 159 -1.37 0.75 10.89
CA PHE A 159 -0.44 1.04 11.98
C PHE A 159 0.64 2.05 11.55
N THR A 160 1.21 1.90 10.36
CA THR A 160 2.24 2.80 9.82
C THR A 160 1.73 4.24 9.73
N ILE A 161 0.52 4.41 9.19
CA ILE A 161 -0.13 5.71 9.08
C ILE A 161 -0.36 6.31 10.47
N VAL A 162 -1.02 5.57 11.37
CA VAL A 162 -1.32 6.04 12.73
C VAL A 162 -0.04 6.41 13.47
N ASN A 163 1.00 5.58 13.38
CA ASN A 163 2.30 5.85 14.00
C ASN A 163 2.95 7.12 13.42
N LEU A 164 2.89 7.34 12.10
CA LEU A 164 3.42 8.55 11.49
C LEU A 164 2.65 9.80 11.97
N PHE A 165 1.33 9.79 11.93
CA PHE A 165 0.50 10.90 12.42
C PHE A 165 0.70 11.17 13.92
N TRP A 166 0.83 10.11 14.72
CA TRP A 166 1.13 10.22 16.15
C TRP A 166 2.47 10.93 16.37
N ASN A 167 3.53 10.51 15.65
CA ASN A 167 4.83 11.14 15.77
C ASN A 167 4.80 12.60 15.32
N ILE A 168 4.11 12.92 14.22
CA ILE A 168 3.94 14.31 13.74
C ILE A 168 3.27 15.16 14.82
N LYS A 169 2.14 14.70 15.37
CA LYS A 169 1.36 15.47 16.33
C LYS A 169 2.08 15.64 17.67
N PHE A 170 2.67 14.58 18.21
CA PHE A 170 3.21 14.59 19.58
C PHE A 170 4.71 14.87 19.67
N ARG A 171 5.51 14.49 18.68
CA ARG A 171 6.96 14.75 18.70
C ARG A 171 7.33 16.05 18.00
N TYR A 172 6.61 16.36 16.92
CA TYR A 172 6.91 17.51 16.10
C TYR A 172 5.91 18.66 16.29
N GLU A 173 4.78 18.47 16.98
CA GLU A 173 3.71 19.47 17.23
C GLU A 173 3.42 20.41 16.05
N LEU A 174 3.54 19.91 14.82
CA LEU A 174 3.32 20.70 13.60
C LEU A 174 1.89 20.50 13.10
N GLY A 175 1.26 21.59 12.68
CA GLY A 175 -0.02 21.56 11.99
C GLY A 175 0.11 21.06 10.55
N PHE A 176 -0.98 20.54 9.97
CA PHE A 176 -0.99 20.05 8.58
C PHE A 176 -0.58 21.14 7.56
N VAL A 177 -1.02 22.39 7.79
CA VAL A 177 -0.69 23.53 6.91
C VAL A 177 0.81 23.86 6.98
N GLU A 178 1.39 23.88 8.18
CA GLU A 178 2.82 24.13 8.39
C GLU A 178 3.67 23.05 7.73
N ILE A 179 3.22 21.80 7.80
CA ILE A 179 3.88 20.66 7.15
C ILE A 179 3.91 20.83 5.63
N VAL A 180 2.78 21.20 5.01
CA VAL A 180 2.69 21.41 3.56
C VAL A 180 3.54 22.60 3.13
N GLN A 181 3.57 23.68 3.91
CA GLN A 181 4.41 24.85 3.65
C GLN A 181 5.90 24.52 3.74
N ALA A 182 6.30 23.73 4.75
CA ALA A 182 7.69 23.32 4.93
C ALA A 182 8.15 22.28 3.89
N SER A 183 7.28 21.35 3.50
CA SER A 183 7.55 20.33 2.48
C SER A 183 6.28 19.88 1.77
N PRO A 184 5.99 20.43 0.57
CA PRO A 184 4.83 20.03 -0.24
C PRO A 184 4.81 18.54 -0.58
N ARG A 185 6.00 17.94 -0.78
CA ARG A 185 6.16 16.49 -1.06
C ARG A 185 5.64 15.63 0.10
N PHE A 186 5.91 16.06 1.33
CA PHE A 186 5.43 15.37 2.52
C PHE A 186 3.90 15.56 2.70
N GLY A 187 3.35 16.70 2.29
CA GLY A 187 1.90 16.89 2.20
C GLY A 187 1.22 15.89 1.25
N ILE A 188 1.78 15.71 0.05
CA ILE A 188 1.28 14.74 -0.94
C ILE A 188 1.36 13.31 -0.37
N LEU A 189 2.45 12.97 0.32
CA LEU A 189 2.58 11.69 1.02
C LEU A 189 1.40 11.43 1.97
N LEU A 190 1.11 12.38 2.87
CA LEU A 190 0.03 12.24 3.85
C LEU A 190 -1.34 12.15 3.19
N LEU A 191 -1.56 12.90 2.09
CA LEU A 191 -2.78 12.80 1.30
C LEU A 191 -2.94 11.40 0.70
N CYS A 192 -1.91 10.86 0.05
CA CYS A 192 -1.96 9.53 -0.54
C CYS A 192 -2.16 8.44 0.53
N MET A 193 -1.52 8.57 1.69
CA MET A 193 -1.78 7.70 2.84
C MET A 193 -3.25 7.75 3.25
N SER A 194 -3.84 8.94 3.37
CA SER A 194 -5.25 9.11 3.76
C SER A 194 -6.21 8.53 2.72
N LEU A 195 -5.97 8.79 1.43
CA LEU A 195 -6.76 8.23 0.33
C LEU A 195 -6.69 6.70 0.31
N SER A 196 -5.51 6.11 0.57
CA SER A 196 -5.37 4.66 0.63
C SER A 196 -6.25 4.03 1.73
N VAL A 197 -6.37 4.68 2.89
CA VAL A 197 -7.22 4.21 4.00
C VAL A 197 -8.70 4.28 3.62
N ILE A 198 -9.12 5.37 2.98
CA ILE A 198 -10.49 5.51 2.48
C ILE A 198 -10.81 4.37 1.50
N CYS A 199 -9.91 4.09 0.55
CA CYS A 199 -10.08 2.97 -0.38
C CYS A 199 -10.12 1.60 0.33
N ILE A 200 -9.31 1.36 1.36
CA ILE A 200 -9.35 0.13 2.16
C ILE A 200 -10.70 -0.02 2.87
N ILE A 201 -11.24 1.05 3.45
CA ILE A 201 -12.55 1.03 4.12
C ILE A 201 -13.64 0.70 3.11
N VAL A 202 -13.66 1.36 1.95
CA VAL A 202 -14.66 1.08 0.92
C VAL A 202 -14.50 -0.35 0.38
N ASP A 203 -13.27 -0.85 0.24
CA ASP A 203 -13.00 -2.24 -0.14
C ASP A 203 -13.60 -3.23 0.86
N LEU A 204 -13.33 -3.05 2.16
CA LEU A 204 -13.90 -3.88 3.22
C LEU A 204 -15.45 -3.84 3.22
N LEU A 205 -16.02 -2.65 3.03
CA LEU A 205 -17.48 -2.48 2.97
C LEU A 205 -18.12 -3.10 1.71
N SER A 206 -17.36 -3.22 0.61
CA SER A 206 -17.83 -3.87 -0.63
C SER A 206 -17.84 -5.40 -0.57
N VAL A 207 -16.97 -5.99 0.27
CA VAL A 207 -16.89 -7.45 0.45
C VAL A 207 -17.88 -7.93 1.52
N THR A 208 -18.39 -7.01 2.35
CA THR A 208 -19.45 -7.29 3.33
C THR A 208 -20.82 -6.98 2.72
N PRO A 209 -21.92 -7.56 3.24
CA PRO A 209 -23.27 -7.34 2.70
C PRO A 209 -23.80 -5.90 2.88
N VAL A 210 -22.96 -4.98 3.37
CA VAL A 210 -23.32 -3.59 3.69
C VAL A 210 -23.42 -2.74 2.43
N ILE A 211 -22.56 -2.97 1.42
CA ILE A 211 -22.62 -2.27 0.14
C ILE A 211 -22.67 -3.28 -1.01
N PRO A 212 -23.76 -3.34 -1.81
CA PRO A 212 -23.86 -4.24 -2.95
C PRO A 212 -23.09 -3.71 -4.16
N ILE A 213 -21.80 -3.42 -3.97
CA ILE A 213 -20.85 -3.31 -5.08
C ILE A 213 -20.53 -4.77 -5.42
N GLY A 214 -20.86 -5.22 -6.64
CA GLY A 214 -20.70 -6.63 -7.01
C GLY A 214 -19.27 -7.17 -6.85
N VAL A 215 -19.05 -8.41 -7.29
CA VAL A 215 -17.77 -9.17 -7.11
C VAL A 215 -16.51 -8.42 -7.60
N ILE A 216 -16.66 -7.47 -8.52
CA ILE A 216 -15.57 -6.64 -9.05
C ILE A 216 -15.47 -5.35 -8.24
N ASN A 217 -14.37 -5.23 -7.49
CA ASN A 217 -14.08 -4.05 -6.71
C ASN A 217 -12.77 -3.37 -7.17
N PRO A 218 -12.81 -2.11 -7.65
CA PRO A 218 -11.60 -1.37 -8.01
C PRO A 218 -10.85 -0.76 -6.80
N PHE A 219 -11.48 -0.64 -5.64
CA PHE A 219 -10.93 0.14 -4.52
C PHE A 219 -9.66 -0.45 -3.91
N TRP A 220 -9.53 -1.78 -3.86
CA TRP A 220 -8.27 -2.40 -3.42
C TRP A 220 -7.09 -2.06 -4.34
N LYS A 221 -7.34 -1.94 -5.66
CA LYS A 221 -6.32 -1.54 -6.64
C LYS A 221 -5.87 -0.10 -6.41
N PHE A 222 -6.82 0.80 -6.13
CA PHE A 222 -6.50 2.18 -5.78
C PHE A 222 -5.73 2.28 -4.45
N ALA A 223 -6.17 1.54 -3.44
CA ALA A 223 -5.44 1.46 -2.17
C ALA A 223 -4.00 1.00 -2.39
N PHE A 224 -3.80 -0.03 -3.22
CA PHE A 224 -2.48 -0.54 -3.58
C PHE A 224 -1.63 0.49 -4.33
N ILE A 225 -2.18 1.19 -5.33
CA ILE A 225 -1.47 2.24 -6.05
C ILE A 225 -1.03 3.37 -5.11
N PHE A 226 -1.92 3.85 -4.24
CA PHE A 226 -1.58 4.92 -3.31
C PHE A 226 -0.51 4.49 -2.30
N LYS A 227 -0.55 3.24 -1.83
CA LYS A 227 0.50 2.64 -1.00
C LYS A 227 1.86 2.67 -1.71
N CYS A 228 1.98 2.04 -2.87
CA CYS A 228 3.24 2.02 -3.61
C CYS A 228 3.72 3.42 -4.03
N PHE A 229 2.79 4.35 -4.27
CA PHE A 229 3.13 5.74 -4.58
C PHE A 229 3.74 6.46 -3.38
N THR A 230 3.22 6.23 -2.16
CA THR A 230 3.88 6.75 -0.96
C THR A 230 5.28 6.16 -0.80
N ASP A 231 5.48 4.90 -1.22
CA ASP A 231 6.80 4.31 -1.15
C ASP A 231 7.80 4.98 -2.07
N SER A 232 7.38 5.30 -3.30
CA SER A 232 8.15 6.04 -4.28
C SER A 232 8.48 7.46 -3.80
N ILE A 233 7.50 8.18 -3.22
CA ILE A 233 7.72 9.54 -2.68
C ILE A 233 8.74 9.54 -1.53
N ILE A 234 8.71 8.52 -0.67
CA ILE A 234 9.63 8.42 0.48
C ILE A 234 11.09 8.27 0.03
N LEU A 235 11.36 7.62 -1.11
CA LEU A 235 12.71 7.40 -1.62
C LEU A 235 13.43 8.70 -1.99
N ASP A 236 12.69 9.70 -2.44
CA ASP A 236 13.29 10.88 -3.07
C ASP A 236 13.75 11.91 -2.05
N ASP A 237 13.09 12.05 -0.89
CA ASP A 237 13.32 13.22 -0.03
C ASP A 237 12.84 13.11 1.42
N PHE A 238 12.46 11.94 1.93
CA PHE A 238 11.91 11.85 3.30
C PHE A 238 12.88 12.38 4.37
N LYS A 239 14.18 12.07 4.24
CA LYS A 239 15.20 12.56 5.17
C LYS A 239 15.41 14.07 5.04
N ALA A 240 15.47 14.61 3.83
CA ALA A 240 15.60 16.05 3.61
C ALA A 240 14.36 16.81 4.10
N ALA A 241 13.17 16.23 3.95
CA ALA A 241 11.92 16.80 4.47
C ALA A 241 11.91 16.80 6.01
N LEU A 242 12.27 15.69 6.65
CA LEU A 242 12.43 15.61 8.11
C LEU A 242 13.49 16.58 8.63
N ASP A 243 14.64 16.67 7.96
CA ASP A 243 15.72 17.59 8.32
C ASP A 243 15.25 19.05 8.19
N LYS A 244 14.49 19.39 7.13
CA LYS A 244 13.86 20.72 6.98
C LYS A 244 12.83 21.01 8.08
N LEU A 245 12.00 20.03 8.43
CA LEU A 245 11.00 20.17 9.52
C LEU A 245 11.69 20.35 10.87
N SER A 246 12.76 19.58 11.14
CA SER A 246 13.59 19.73 12.33
C SER A 246 14.29 21.09 12.38
N GLN A 247 14.82 21.57 11.26
CA GLN A 247 15.47 22.89 11.16
C GLN A 247 14.45 24.02 11.36
N HIS A 248 13.26 23.92 10.77
CA HIS A 248 12.18 24.88 10.95
C HIS A 248 11.77 24.99 12.43
N ARG A 249 11.57 23.85 13.10
CA ARG A 249 11.31 23.82 14.55
C ARG A 249 12.48 24.40 15.36
N MET A 250 13.72 24.01 15.07
CA MET A 250 14.89 24.55 15.76
C MET A 250 14.98 26.09 15.61
N SER A 251 14.62 26.63 14.45
CA SER A 251 14.58 28.08 14.21
C SER A 251 13.47 28.81 14.94
N GLN A 252 12.39 28.12 15.34
CA GLN A 252 11.30 28.67 16.16
C GLN A 252 11.60 28.59 17.66
N ILE A 253 12.36 27.58 18.10
CA ILE A 253 12.70 27.36 19.53
C ILE A 253 13.90 28.20 19.97
N LEU A 254 14.90 28.40 19.08
CA LEU A 254 16.05 29.23 19.39
C LEU A 254 15.68 30.72 19.29
N PRO A 255 16.08 31.57 20.26
CA PRO A 255 15.97 33.01 20.10
C PRO A 255 16.69 33.43 18.82
N PRO A 256 16.15 34.39 18.06
CA PRO A 256 16.73 34.77 16.80
C PRO A 256 18.19 35.19 17.03
N ARG A 257 19.09 34.79 16.12
CA ARG A 257 20.54 34.82 16.33
C ARG A 257 21.06 36.17 16.88
N TRP A 258 20.42 37.28 16.52
CA TRP A 258 20.70 38.63 17.00
C TRP A 258 20.43 38.84 18.50
N LEU A 259 19.46 38.15 19.11
CA LEU A 259 19.16 38.19 20.54
C LEU A 259 20.26 37.50 21.35
N VAL A 260 20.84 36.43 20.81
CA VAL A 260 22.01 35.77 21.40
C VAL A 260 23.22 36.70 21.29
N THR A 261 23.46 37.33 20.13
CA THR A 261 24.58 38.28 19.98
C THR A 261 24.43 39.50 20.91
N VAL A 262 23.24 40.08 21.01
CA VAL A 262 22.96 41.23 21.89
C VAL A 262 23.09 40.86 23.37
N LEU A 263 22.68 39.65 23.78
CA LEU A 263 22.88 39.18 25.15
C LEU A 263 24.36 38.91 25.49
N TRP A 264 25.18 38.49 24.51
CA TRP A 264 26.62 38.36 24.71
C TRP A 264 27.33 39.72 24.77
N ASP A 265 26.89 40.70 23.99
CA ASP A 265 27.44 42.08 24.00
C ASP A 265 27.00 42.90 25.24
N LEU A 266 25.93 42.50 25.93
CA LEU A 266 25.45 43.15 27.16
C LEU A 266 26.06 42.56 28.45
N ILE A 267 26.71 41.40 28.36
CA ILE A 267 27.30 40.67 29.50
C ILE A 267 28.85 40.69 29.45
N GLY A 268 29.46 41.10 28.33
CA GLY A 268 30.89 41.38 28.19
C GLY A 268 31.22 42.85 28.39
#